data_AF-A0A9E5R0E0-F1
#
_entry.id   AF-A0A9E5R0E0-F1
#
_cell.length_a   1.000
_cell.length_b   1.000
_cell.length_c   1.000
_cell.angle_alpha   90.00
_cell.angle_beta   90.00
_cell.angle_gamma   90.00
#
_symmetry.space_group_name_H-M   'P 1'
#
loop_
_entity.id
_entity.type
_entity.pdbx_description
1 polymer ?
#
loop_
_entity_poly.entity_id
_entity_poly.type
_entity_poly.pdbx_seq_one_letter_code
_entity_poly.pdbx_strand_id
1 'polypeptide(L)'
;MLTHRIAYMLLERDILPWHIMAVTFTNKAASEMRERVERLVGQQARNLWLGTFHSMCARILRREVEATPYKPNFAIYDTGDQKTLIKTIITEMNKDPKQHQPSRVLSAISAAKTNSSPRRNIQRWPIRMRSCAKPTAAIRKIAHQ
;
A
#
# COMPACT_ATOMS: atom_id res chain seq x y z
N MET A 1 -11.41 -19.49 17.32
CA MET A 1 -10.78 -18.95 16.09
C MET A 1 -11.38 -17.58 15.74
N LEU A 2 -10.65 -16.72 15.00
CA LEU A 2 -11.03 -15.32 14.71
C LEU A 2 -12.41 -15.16 14.04
N THR A 3 -12.79 -16.06 13.13
CA THR A 3 -14.10 -16.01 12.44
C THR A 3 -15.28 -16.15 13.42
N HIS A 4 -15.10 -16.96 14.47
CA HIS A 4 -16.12 -17.13 15.50
C HIS A 4 -16.21 -15.91 16.41
N ARG A 5 -15.09 -15.21 16.65
CA ARG A 5 -15.11 -13.94 17.38
C ARG A 5 -15.86 -12.87 16.59
N ILE A 6 -15.68 -12.82 15.27
CA ILE A 6 -16.45 -11.91 14.40
C ILE A 6 -17.93 -12.28 14.45
N ALA A 7 -18.28 -13.55 14.30
CA ALA A 7 -19.67 -14.00 14.38
C ALA A 7 -20.31 -13.67 15.74
N TYR A 8 -19.59 -13.91 16.85
CA TYR A 8 -20.03 -13.53 18.20
C TYR A 8 -20.30 -12.02 18.34
N MET A 9 -19.42 -11.17 17.80
CA MET A 9 -19.63 -9.72 17.83
C MET A 9 -20.90 -9.31 17.06
N LEU A 10 -21.18 -9.96 15.94
CA LEU A 10 -22.35 -9.66 15.10
C LEU A 10 -23.66 -10.18 15.72
N LEU A 11 -23.69 -11.44 16.15
CA LEU A 11 -24.91 -12.12 16.57
C LEU A 11 -25.26 -11.91 18.04
N GLU A 12 -24.26 -11.94 18.93
CA GLU A 12 -24.48 -11.93 20.38
C GLU A 12 -24.27 -10.55 21.00
N ARG A 13 -23.47 -9.69 20.36
CA ARG A 13 -23.14 -8.34 20.85
C ARG A 13 -23.83 -7.24 20.08
N ASP A 14 -24.63 -7.58 19.07
CA ASP A 14 -25.35 -6.65 18.20
C ASP A 14 -24.45 -5.54 17.61
N ILE A 15 -23.18 -5.86 17.33
CA ILE A 15 -22.24 -4.92 16.72
C ILE A 15 -22.50 -4.89 15.22
N LEU A 16 -22.75 -3.69 14.68
CA LEU A 16 -22.97 -3.53 13.25
C LEU A 16 -21.73 -3.93 12.42
N PRO A 17 -21.87 -4.62 11.28
CA PRO A 17 -20.72 -5.14 10.53
C PRO A 17 -19.69 -4.10 10.09
N TRP A 18 -20.11 -2.88 9.79
CA TRP A 18 -19.21 -1.80 9.39
C TRP A 18 -18.37 -1.21 10.54
N HIS A 19 -18.64 -1.58 11.80
CA HIS A 19 -17.80 -1.26 12.94
C HIS A 19 -16.68 -2.27 13.19
N ILE A 20 -16.64 -3.37 12.43
CA ILE A 20 -15.61 -4.42 12.58
C ILE A 20 -14.69 -4.39 11.36
N MET A 21 -13.39 -4.24 11.62
CA MET A 21 -12.33 -4.39 10.61
C MET A 21 -11.48 -5.62 10.89
N ALA A 22 -11.34 -6.49 9.90
CA ALA A 22 -10.51 -7.68 9.93
C ALA A 22 -9.49 -7.62 8.79
N VAL A 23 -8.20 -7.63 9.14
CA VAL A 23 -7.11 -7.43 8.18
C VAL A 23 -6.22 -8.68 8.12
N THR A 24 -5.82 -9.07 6.91
CA THR A 24 -4.91 -10.19 6.67
C THR A 24 -3.69 -9.77 5.84
N PHE A 25 -2.68 -10.64 5.78
CA PHE A 25 -1.46 -10.39 4.99
C PHE A 25 -1.58 -10.83 3.52
N THR A 26 -2.50 -11.75 3.20
CA THR A 26 -2.64 -12.31 1.85
C THR A 26 -4.09 -12.27 1.38
N ASN A 27 -4.27 -12.12 0.06
CA ASN A 27 -5.60 -12.16 -0.54
C ASN A 27 -6.30 -13.50 -0.31
N LYS A 28 -5.54 -14.60 -0.35
CA LYS A 28 -6.05 -15.95 -0.07
C LYS A 28 -6.63 -16.04 1.35
N ALA A 29 -5.88 -15.60 2.36
CA ALA A 29 -6.36 -15.61 3.74
C ALA A 29 -7.57 -14.68 3.94
N ALA A 30 -7.63 -13.54 3.24
CA ALA A 30 -8.82 -12.68 3.26
C ALA A 30 -10.05 -13.41 2.66
N SER A 31 -9.90 -14.06 1.50
CA SER A 31 -10.99 -14.81 0.85
C SER A 31 -11.50 -15.94 1.73
N GLU A 32 -10.59 -16.79 2.21
CA GLU A 32 -10.94 -17.93 3.08
C GLU A 32 -11.62 -17.45 4.37
N MET A 33 -11.14 -16.36 4.97
CA MET A 33 -11.76 -15.80 6.18
C MET A 33 -13.15 -15.24 5.89
N ARG A 34 -13.34 -14.57 4.74
CA ARG A 34 -14.64 -14.05 4.30
C ARG A 34 -15.64 -15.17 4.10
N GLU A 35 -15.29 -16.21 3.34
CA GLU A 35 -16.14 -17.39 3.12
C GLU A 35 -16.54 -18.07 4.43
N ARG A 36 -15.61 -18.14 5.39
CA ARG A 36 -15.89 -18.70 6.72
C ARG A 36 -16.82 -17.83 7.55
N VAL A 37 -16.69 -16.51 7.51
CA VAL A 37 -17.60 -15.59 8.23
C VAL A 37 -18.97 -15.60 7.55
N GLU A 38 -19.04 -15.57 6.22
CA GLU A 38 -20.28 -15.66 5.45
C GLU A 38 -21.07 -16.94 5.79
N ARG A 39 -20.40 -18.07 5.99
CA ARG A 39 -21.05 -19.31 6.46
C ARG A 39 -21.65 -19.23 7.86
N LEU A 40 -21.16 -18.32 8.72
CA LEU A 40 -21.62 -18.20 10.11
C LEU A 40 -22.72 -17.15 10.28
N VAL A 41 -22.67 -16.04 9.52
CA VAL A 41 -23.58 -14.89 9.71
C VAL A 41 -24.36 -14.49 8.45
N GLY A 42 -24.19 -15.23 7.36
CA GLY A 42 -24.87 -14.99 6.09
C GLY A 42 -24.55 -13.63 5.47
N GLN A 43 -25.58 -12.92 5.03
CA GLN A 43 -25.46 -11.68 4.26
C GLN A 43 -24.83 -10.52 5.05
N GLN A 44 -24.87 -10.56 6.38
CA GLN A 44 -24.26 -9.52 7.22
C GLN A 44 -22.74 -9.40 6.99
N ALA A 45 -22.08 -10.48 6.59
CA ALA A 45 -20.65 -10.49 6.30
C ALA A 45 -20.24 -9.60 5.11
N ARG A 46 -21.18 -9.25 4.21
CA ARG A 46 -20.87 -8.41 3.02
C ARG A 46 -20.46 -7.00 3.41
N ASN A 47 -21.03 -6.46 4.50
CA ASN A 47 -20.77 -5.11 4.99
C ASN A 47 -19.51 -5.02 5.89
N LEU A 48 -18.87 -6.16 6.16
CA LEU A 48 -17.66 -6.23 6.97
C LEU A 48 -16.46 -5.64 6.23
N TRP A 49 -15.64 -4.87 6.94
CA TRP A 49 -14.33 -4.45 6.44
C TRP A 49 -13.33 -5.59 6.58
N LEU A 50 -13.38 -6.53 5.63
CA LEU A 50 -12.48 -7.68 5.58
C LEU A 50 -11.66 -7.66 4.30
N GLY A 51 -10.34 -7.56 4.45
CA GLY A 51 -9.39 -7.61 3.33
C GLY A 51 -7.94 -7.64 3.79
N THR A 52 -7.02 -7.32 2.88
CA THR A 52 -5.60 -7.19 3.22
C THR A 52 -5.28 -5.78 3.70
N PHE A 53 -4.13 -5.59 4.34
CA PHE A 53 -3.65 -4.24 4.71
C PHE A 53 -3.70 -3.28 3.50
N HIS A 54 -3.22 -3.73 2.35
CA HIS A 54 -3.19 -2.92 1.14
C HIS A 54 -4.59 -2.55 0.62
N SER A 55 -5.53 -3.51 0.58
CA SER A 55 -6.88 -3.22 0.09
C SER A 55 -7.66 -2.31 1.05
N MET A 56 -7.44 -2.46 2.37
CA MET A 56 -8.03 -1.55 3.37
C MET A 56 -7.44 -0.15 3.28
N CYS A 57 -6.12 0.01 3.21
CA CYS A 57 -5.49 1.32 3.04
C CYS A 57 -5.94 2.00 1.74
N ALA A 58 -6.01 1.28 0.62
CA ALA A 58 -6.50 1.83 -0.64
C ALA A 58 -7.98 2.27 -0.54
N ARG A 59 -8.83 1.49 0.13
CA ARG A 59 -10.24 1.83 0.38
C ARG A 59 -10.36 3.12 1.21
N ILE A 60 -9.55 3.26 2.26
CA ILE A 60 -9.53 4.47 3.10
C ILE A 60 -9.08 5.69 2.27
N LEU A 61 -7.97 5.58 1.53
CA LEU A 61 -7.46 6.69 0.71
C LEU A 61 -8.44 7.15 -0.36
N ARG A 62 -9.22 6.23 -0.95
CA ARG A 62 -10.26 6.58 -1.92
C ARG A 62 -11.46 7.26 -1.29
N ARG A 63 -11.84 6.83 -0.07
CA ARG A 63 -12.96 7.42 0.67
C ARG A 63 -12.62 8.83 1.17
N GLU A 64 -11.43 9.00 1.73
CA GLU A 64 -10.95 10.23 2.34
C GLU A 64 -10.13 11.09 1.36
N VAL A 65 -10.43 10.99 0.07
CA VAL A 65 -9.56 11.53 -0.98
C VAL A 65 -9.41 13.05 -0.92
N GLU A 66 -10.45 13.74 -0.45
CA GLU A 66 -10.50 15.20 -0.27
C GLU A 66 -9.44 15.69 0.73
N ALA A 67 -9.01 14.84 1.66
CA ALA A 67 -7.93 15.14 2.61
C ALA A 67 -6.53 14.87 2.03
N THR A 68 -6.41 14.52 0.75
CA THR A 68 -5.17 14.12 0.08
C THR A 68 -4.96 14.92 -1.20
N PRO A 69 -3.71 15.02 -1.71
CA PRO A 69 -3.45 15.62 -3.02
C PRO A 69 -3.79 14.71 -4.21
N TYR A 70 -4.42 13.55 -3.97
CA TYR A 70 -4.67 12.54 -5.00
C TYR A 70 -6.10 12.67 -5.55
N LYS A 71 -6.34 12.12 -6.74
CA LYS A 71 -7.69 11.89 -7.26
C LYS A 71 -8.19 10.50 -6.83
N PRO A 72 -9.50 10.28 -6.65
CA PRO A 72 -10.02 9.00 -6.16
C PRO A 72 -9.73 7.79 -7.08
N ASN A 73 -9.45 8.05 -8.36
CA ASN A 73 -9.05 7.05 -9.35
C ASN A 73 -7.52 6.90 -9.49
N PHE A 74 -6.74 7.20 -8.45
CA PHE A 74 -5.30 7.02 -8.49
C PHE A 74 -4.89 5.59 -8.89
N ALA A 75 -3.85 5.50 -9.72
CA ALA A 75 -3.27 4.22 -10.13
C ALA A 75 -2.38 3.66 -9.01
N ILE A 76 -2.49 2.36 -8.74
CA ILE A 76 -1.59 1.63 -7.85
C ILE A 76 -0.60 0.89 -8.73
N TYR A 77 0.64 1.37 -8.75
CA TYR A 77 1.69 0.79 -9.58
C TYR A 77 2.13 -0.56 -9.04
N ASP A 78 2.16 -1.57 -9.92
CA ASP A 78 2.72 -2.86 -9.60
C ASP A 78 4.27 -2.83 -9.61
N THR A 79 4.91 -3.98 -9.44
CA THR A 79 6.37 -4.06 -9.43
C THR A 79 6.99 -3.76 -10.81
N GLY A 80 6.29 -4.08 -11.90
CA GLY A 80 6.71 -3.80 -13.27
C GLY A 80 6.66 -2.30 -13.57
N ASP A 81 5.53 -1.66 -13.28
CA ASP A 81 5.33 -0.22 -13.42
C ASP A 81 6.39 0.56 -12.65
N GLN A 82 6.63 0.16 -11.39
CA GLN A 82 7.67 0.75 -10.55
C GLN A 82 9.07 0.61 -11.16
N LYS A 83 9.41 -0.54 -11.75
CA LYS A 83 10.72 -0.76 -12.40
C LYS A 83 10.88 0.14 -13.62
N THR A 84 9.85 0.24 -14.45
CA THR A 84 9.85 1.09 -15.65
C THR A 84 10.01 2.56 -15.28
N LEU A 85 9.31 3.02 -14.24
CA LEU A 85 9.42 4.37 -13.72
C LEU A 85 10.86 4.68 -13.26
N ILE A 86 11.44 3.79 -12.44
CA ILE A 86 12.80 3.97 -11.93
C ILE A 86 13.82 3.97 -13.07
N LYS A 87 13.66 3.10 -14.08
CA LYS A 87 14.53 3.08 -15.27
C LYS A 87 14.50 4.42 -16.00
N THR A 88 13.30 4.99 -16.18
CA THR A 88 13.13 6.30 -16.81
C THR A 88 13.86 7.39 -16.02
N ILE A 89 13.67 7.44 -14.70
CA ILE A 89 14.33 8.41 -13.81
C ILE A 89 15.86 8.28 -13.86
N ILE A 90 16.42 7.07 -13.86
CA ILE A 90 17.87 6.85 -13.93
C ILE A 90 18.44 7.43 -15.24
N THR A 91 17.77 7.19 -16.36
CA THR A 91 18.15 7.72 -17.67
C THR A 91 18.08 9.26 -17.68
N GLU A 92 16.99 9.85 -17.19
CA GLU A 92 16.82 11.31 -17.11
C GLU A 92 17.85 11.99 -16.21
N MET A 93 18.37 11.27 -15.20
CA MET A 93 19.42 11.75 -14.31
C MET A 93 20.84 11.54 -14.85
N ASN A 94 20.98 10.99 -16.05
CA ASN A 94 22.25 10.60 -16.66
C ASN A 94 23.14 9.77 -15.71
N LYS A 95 22.51 8.82 -15.00
CA LYS A 95 23.18 7.92 -14.06
C LYS A 95 23.49 6.59 -14.73
N ASP A 96 24.65 6.01 -14.41
CA ASP A 96 25.05 4.70 -14.94
C ASP A 96 24.07 3.59 -14.48
N PRO A 97 23.36 2.92 -15.40
CA PRO A 97 22.44 1.82 -15.07
C PRO A 97 23.13 0.62 -14.41
N LYS A 98 24.44 0.43 -14.64
CA LYS A 98 25.21 -0.65 -13.99
C LYS A 98 25.41 -0.38 -12.51
N GLN A 99 25.64 0.88 -12.13
CA GLN A 99 25.77 1.30 -10.74
C GLN A 99 24.41 1.43 -10.05
N HIS A 100 23.39 1.85 -10.79
CA HIS A 100 22.04 2.11 -10.29
C HIS A 100 21.01 1.15 -10.88
N GLN A 101 21.16 -0.15 -10.59
CA GLN A 101 20.19 -1.14 -11.08
C GLN A 101 18.78 -0.86 -10.54
N PRO A 102 17.74 -0.76 -11.39
CA PRO A 102 16.38 -0.40 -10.97
C PRO A 102 15.82 -1.27 -9.83
N SER A 103 16.11 -2.58 -9.85
CA SER A 103 15.70 -3.51 -8.79
C SER A 103 16.30 -3.15 -7.43
N ARG A 104 17.60 -2.83 -7.37
CA ARG A 104 18.28 -2.44 -6.13
C ARG A 104 17.75 -1.11 -5.59
N VAL A 105 17.48 -0.15 -6.48
CA VAL A 105 16.89 1.14 -6.11
C VAL A 105 15.48 0.94 -5.54
N LEU A 106 14.66 0.07 -6.15
CA LEU A 106 13.34 -0.23 -5.61
C LEU A 106 13.39 -0.93 -4.25
N SER A 107 14.27 -1.92 -4.06
CA SER A 107 14.43 -2.58 -2.76
C SER A 107 14.83 -1.59 -1.66
N ALA A 108 15.69 -0.64 -1.98
CA ALA A 108 16.08 0.43 -1.08
C ALA A 108 14.91 1.33 -0.67
N ILE A 109 14.13 1.78 -1.66
CA ILE A 109 12.95 2.61 -1.43
C ILE A 109 11.93 1.83 -0.59
N SER A 110 11.72 0.55 -0.89
CA SER A 110 10.82 -0.33 -0.13
C SER A 110 11.24 -0.42 1.34
N ALA A 111 12.51 -0.71 1.61
CA ALA A 111 13.04 -0.74 2.98
C ALA A 111 12.87 0.59 3.71
N ALA A 112 13.13 1.72 3.03
CA ALA A 112 12.92 3.05 3.62
C ALA A 112 11.44 3.34 3.95
N LYS A 113 10.51 2.90 3.08
CA LYS A 113 9.06 3.01 3.31
C LYS A 113 8.62 2.16 4.51
N THR A 114 9.04 0.90 4.57
CA THR A 114 8.70 -0.02 5.66
C THR A 114 9.19 0.50 7.01
N ASN A 115 10.40 1.09 7.04
CA ASN A 115 10.97 1.66 8.25
C ASN A 115 10.46 3.07 8.57
N SER A 116 9.36 3.52 7.94
CA SER A 116 8.75 4.84 8.13
C SER A 116 9.77 5.99 8.13
N SER A 117 10.78 5.91 7.26
CA SER A 117 11.79 6.96 7.13
C SER A 117 11.29 7.99 6.12
N PRO A 118 10.66 9.10 6.55
CA PRO A 118 10.12 10.09 5.63
C PRO A 118 11.23 10.68 4.75
N ARG A 119 10.86 11.20 3.58
CA ARG A 119 11.76 11.93 2.65
C ARG A 119 12.62 13.01 3.34
N ARG A 120 12.15 13.57 4.46
CA ARG A 120 12.89 14.54 5.28
C ARG A 120 14.12 13.95 6.00
N ASN A 121 14.24 12.62 6.08
CA ASN A 121 15.31 11.93 6.80
C ASN A 121 16.26 11.16 5.86
N ILE A 122 16.55 11.73 4.66
CA ILE A 122 17.55 11.21 3.71
C ILE A 122 18.93 11.03 4.36
N GLN A 123 19.23 11.76 5.45
CA GLN A 123 20.43 11.59 6.26
C GLN A 123 20.53 10.25 7.00
N ARG A 124 19.47 9.42 7.05
CA ARG A 124 19.54 8.02 7.54
C ARG A 124 19.70 7.00 6.42
N TRP A 125 19.71 7.42 5.16
CA TRP A 125 19.91 6.50 4.04
C TRP A 125 21.38 6.02 4.00
N PRO A 126 21.64 4.76 3.57
CA PRO A 126 22.97 4.27 3.32
C PRO A 126 23.75 5.25 2.44
N ILE A 127 25.03 5.50 2.76
CA ILE A 127 25.86 6.55 2.10
C ILE A 127 25.79 6.47 0.57
N ARG A 128 25.76 5.24 0.03
CA ARG A 128 25.67 4.96 -1.42
C ARG A 128 24.37 5.43 -2.09
N MET A 129 23.28 5.62 -1.35
CA MET A 129 21.98 6.04 -1.87
C MET A 129 21.72 7.54 -1.71
N ARG A 130 22.52 8.25 -0.91
CA ARG A 130 22.39 9.70 -0.73
C ARG A 130 22.70 10.47 -2.02
N SER A 131 23.57 9.94 -2.88
CA SER A 131 23.93 10.55 -4.17
C SER A 131 22.79 10.56 -5.20
N CYS A 132 21.78 9.70 -5.04
CA CYS A 132 20.58 9.66 -5.88
C CYS A 132 19.45 10.57 -5.39
N ALA A 133 19.51 11.07 -4.15
CA ALA A 133 18.39 11.76 -3.51
C ALA A 133 18.32 13.27 -3.82
N LYS A 134 19.25 13.81 -4.62
CA LYS A 134 19.15 15.21 -5.08
C LYS A 134 18.01 15.30 -6.11
N PRO A 135 17.00 16.16 -5.90
CA PRO A 135 15.84 16.24 -6.78
C PRO A 135 16.24 16.84 -8.13
N THR A 136 16.18 16.04 -9.19
CA THR A 136 16.12 16.51 -10.56
C THR A 136 14.68 16.85 -10.94
N ALA A 137 14.51 17.84 -11.81
CA ALA A 137 13.23 18.38 -12.29
C ALA A 137 12.24 17.32 -12.80
N ALA A 138 12.71 16.13 -13.16
CA ALA A 138 11.94 14.95 -13.57
C ALA A 138 10.82 14.55 -12.59
N ILE A 139 11.11 14.51 -11.28
CA ILE A 139 10.15 14.01 -10.27
C ILE A 139 8.96 14.98 -10.08
N ARG A 140 9.11 16.26 -10.42
CA ARG A 140 8.01 17.24 -10.38
C ARG A 140 6.91 16.95 -11.41
N LYS A 141 7.22 16.30 -12.53
CA LYS A 141 6.23 16.04 -13.60
C LYS A 141 5.22 14.94 -13.22
N ILE A 142 5.62 13.98 -12.38
CA ILE A 142 4.76 12.83 -12.00
C ILE A 142 3.71 13.23 -10.94
N ALA A 143 3.91 14.33 -10.21
CA ALA A 143 2.95 14.80 -9.21
C ALA A 143 1.82 15.67 -9.78
N HIS A 144 1.85 15.99 -11.07
CA HIS A 144 0.89 16.90 -11.73
C HIS A 144 0.15 16.26 -12.92
N GLN A 145 0.16 14.93 -13.05
CA GLN A 145 -0.69 14.17 -13.98
C GLN A 145 -1.63 13.29 -13.16
#